data_AF-A0A956Y1B1-F1
#
_entry.id   AF-A0A956Y1B1-F1
#
_cell.length_a   1.000
_cell.length_b   1.000
_cell.length_c   1.000
_cell.angle_alpha   90.00
_cell.angle_beta   90.00
_cell.angle_gamma   90.00
#
_symmetry.space_group_name_H-M   'P 1'
#
loop_
_entity.id
_entity.type
_entity.pdbx_description
1 polymer ?
#
loop_
_entity_poly.entity_id
_entity_poly.type
_entity_poly.pdbx_seq_one_letter_code
_entity_poly.pdbx_strand_id
1 'polypeptide(L)'
;YGKKIIIVINQADLLNAEEQETVRQYVKDQTRDNLGIEPPIWMVSAKQGLAARSGGSFDEALWRQSGMQQFEDYIEKQLSDADRLRQKLQTPLQIVQNVHGAALEAVRGNQTTFDQYRSIGDNIDHQLTSQKRAQDKAVRDAMAEVEAKFKDSADRSGEAFHDVFRLGRALPSFGGGIMELFGIARLFRRNDQPTYMEQSFRKFKVFEPIDQLPEVVDKLAPRLEGQDMQDIDNLVGYGQREMEQLPVELSDKIIGKIQAPTSYDREALLDVRDSLDLIEDEARIIETEKVELARRNTLLYLAIWELVTIILLIALFGAWSALDAASELPINIIALLILLSALVGGFAALPLRGRMLHVQHANRLNKLQGRYIEILRQAADKQVEYSMQLRRDAIAPLTRLVEAQAAIQDEQMSQLKSAEQEIQKLESELNAFGKRKLLGISL
;
A
#
# COMPACT_ATOMS: atom_id res chain seq x y z
N TYR A 1 -28.59 -53.38 -16.10
CA TYR A 1 -27.50 -53.98 -16.89
C TYR A 1 -26.29 -54.18 -16.01
N GLY A 2 -25.60 -55.32 -16.10
CA GLY A 2 -24.36 -55.62 -15.35
C GLY A 2 -24.52 -56.31 -13.98
N LYS A 3 -25.73 -56.69 -13.55
CA LYS A 3 -25.91 -57.49 -12.32
C LYS A 3 -25.84 -58.97 -12.66
N LYS A 4 -24.98 -59.73 -11.97
CA LYS A 4 -24.96 -61.20 -12.05
C LYS A 4 -26.25 -61.71 -11.40
N ILE A 5 -27.15 -62.29 -12.19
CA ILE A 5 -28.42 -62.86 -11.73
C ILE A 5 -28.23 -64.36 -11.57
N ILE A 6 -28.67 -64.89 -10.44
CA ILE A 6 -28.68 -66.32 -10.14
C ILE A 6 -30.10 -66.65 -9.72
N ILE A 7 -30.68 -67.67 -10.34
CA ILE A 7 -32.05 -68.10 -10.02
C ILE A 7 -31.95 -69.26 -9.05
N VAL A 8 -32.61 -69.13 -7.91
CA VAL A 8 -32.59 -70.12 -6.84
C VAL A 8 -33.98 -70.71 -6.72
N ILE A 9 -34.08 -72.02 -6.92
CA ILE A 9 -35.33 -72.76 -6.78
C ILE A 9 -35.22 -73.57 -5.49
N ASN A 10 -35.93 -73.10 -4.46
CA ASN A 10 -35.95 -73.74 -3.16
C ASN A 10 -36.98 -74.89 -3.12
N GLN A 11 -36.92 -75.73 -2.07
CA GLN A 11 -37.77 -76.91 -1.87
C GLN A 11 -37.54 -78.04 -2.89
N ALA A 12 -36.33 -78.13 -3.44
CA ALA A 12 -35.95 -79.22 -4.36
C ALA A 12 -36.08 -80.62 -3.71
N ASP A 13 -36.07 -80.71 -2.38
CA ASP A 13 -36.30 -81.96 -1.63
C ASP A 13 -37.69 -82.56 -1.81
N LEU A 14 -38.67 -81.77 -2.28
CA LEU A 14 -40.03 -82.25 -2.57
C LEU A 14 -40.14 -82.91 -3.95
N LEU A 15 -39.10 -82.82 -4.77
CA LEU A 15 -39.10 -83.27 -6.17
C LEU A 15 -38.13 -84.44 -6.34
N ASN A 16 -38.52 -85.41 -7.15
CA ASN A 16 -37.62 -86.48 -7.58
C ASN A 16 -36.63 -85.97 -8.67
N ALA A 17 -35.64 -86.78 -9.03
CA ALA A 17 -34.57 -86.36 -9.95
C ALA A 17 -35.09 -85.96 -11.36
N GLU A 18 -36.10 -86.67 -11.88
CA GLU A 18 -36.70 -86.36 -13.20
C GLU A 18 -37.54 -85.07 -13.14
N GLU A 19 -38.27 -84.87 -12.04
CA GLU A 19 -39.04 -83.66 -11.78
C GLU A 19 -38.14 -82.43 -11.60
N GLN A 20 -37.02 -82.58 -10.89
CA GLN A 20 -36.05 -81.49 -10.73
C GLN A 20 -35.48 -81.05 -12.08
N GLU A 21 -35.16 -81.99 -12.97
CA GLU A 21 -34.63 -81.65 -14.30
C GLU A 21 -35.71 -81.01 -15.17
N THR A 22 -36.96 -81.49 -15.10
CA THR A 22 -38.10 -80.89 -15.79
C THR A 22 -38.32 -79.44 -15.34
N VAL A 23 -38.32 -79.19 -14.03
CA VAL A 23 -38.45 -77.85 -13.46
C VAL A 23 -37.28 -76.96 -13.85
N ARG A 24 -36.04 -77.48 -13.79
CA ARG A 24 -34.84 -76.75 -14.22
C ARG A 24 -34.94 -76.34 -15.69
N GLN A 25 -35.31 -77.26 -16.56
CA GLN A 25 -35.44 -77.01 -18.00
C GLN A 25 -36.56 -76.00 -18.29
N TYR A 26 -37.70 -76.13 -17.63
CA TYR A 26 -38.81 -75.17 -17.73
C TYR A 26 -38.37 -73.77 -17.32
N VAL A 27 -37.72 -73.61 -16.16
CA VAL A 27 -37.25 -72.30 -15.69
C VAL A 27 -36.17 -71.74 -16.61
N LYS A 28 -35.29 -72.59 -17.14
CA LYS A 28 -34.29 -72.20 -18.13
C LYS A 28 -34.92 -71.62 -19.39
N ASP A 29 -35.89 -72.33 -19.97
CA ASP A 29 -36.59 -71.90 -21.19
C ASP A 29 -37.38 -70.62 -20.94
N GLN A 30 -38.12 -70.54 -19.83
CA GLN A 30 -38.86 -69.33 -19.46
C GLN A 30 -37.95 -68.12 -19.21
N THR A 31 -36.78 -68.33 -18.63
CA THR A 31 -35.83 -67.24 -18.37
C THR A 31 -35.19 -66.75 -19.67
N ARG A 32 -34.86 -67.67 -20.59
CA ARG A 32 -34.36 -67.31 -21.92
C ARG A 32 -35.41 -66.51 -22.70
N ASP A 33 -36.65 -67.00 -22.73
CA ASP A 33 -37.71 -66.41 -23.56
C ASP A 33 -38.19 -65.04 -23.03
N ASN A 34 -38.25 -64.87 -21.70
CA ASN A 34 -38.77 -63.64 -21.08
C ASN A 34 -37.69 -62.62 -20.70
N LEU A 35 -36.50 -63.08 -20.31
CA LEU A 35 -35.41 -62.21 -19.81
C LEU A 35 -34.23 -62.12 -20.78
N GLY A 36 -34.20 -62.92 -21.86
CA GLY A 36 -33.15 -62.91 -22.88
C GLY A 36 -31.78 -63.35 -22.36
N ILE A 37 -31.73 -64.01 -21.20
CA ILE A 37 -30.51 -64.44 -20.52
C ILE A 37 -30.67 -65.89 -20.05
N GLU A 38 -29.55 -66.61 -19.92
CA GLU A 38 -29.51 -67.95 -19.30
C GLU A 38 -28.64 -67.89 -18.03
N PRO A 39 -29.18 -67.42 -16.88
CA PRO A 39 -28.45 -67.40 -15.62
C PRO A 39 -28.28 -68.82 -15.06
N PRO A 40 -27.28 -69.05 -14.19
CA PRO A 40 -27.20 -70.28 -13.42
C PRO A 40 -28.48 -70.49 -12.59
N ILE A 41 -29.02 -71.70 -12.63
CA ILE A 41 -30.20 -72.11 -11.86
C ILE A 41 -29.74 -73.11 -10.79
N TRP A 42 -29.91 -72.73 -9.52
CA TRP A 42 -29.54 -73.55 -8.37
C TRP A 42 -30.78 -74.17 -7.76
N MET A 43 -30.83 -75.50 -7.82
CA MET A 43 -31.83 -76.28 -7.09
C MET A 43 -31.34 -76.46 -5.66
N VAL A 44 -32.11 -75.97 -4.68
CA VAL A 44 -31.72 -76.01 -3.27
C VAL A 44 -32.87 -76.46 -2.37
N SER A 45 -32.51 -76.97 -1.19
CA SER A 45 -33.43 -77.23 -0.10
C SER A 45 -32.92 -76.53 1.16
N ALA A 46 -33.49 -75.37 1.47
CA ALA A 46 -33.18 -74.67 2.71
C ALA A 46 -33.50 -75.52 3.95
N LYS A 47 -34.49 -76.41 3.87
CA LYS A 47 -34.87 -77.34 4.94
C LYS A 47 -33.76 -78.37 5.19
N GLN A 48 -33.27 -79.04 4.14
CA GLN A 48 -32.16 -79.98 4.26
C GLN A 48 -30.85 -79.26 4.66
N GLY A 49 -30.61 -78.06 4.13
CA GLY A 49 -29.45 -77.25 4.52
C GLY A 49 -29.47 -76.84 6.00
N LEU A 50 -30.62 -76.48 6.55
CA LEU A 50 -30.77 -76.19 7.97
C LEU A 50 -30.60 -77.44 8.83
N ALA A 51 -31.14 -78.58 8.39
CA ALA A 51 -30.98 -79.87 9.06
C ALA A 51 -29.51 -80.32 9.09
N ALA A 52 -28.76 -80.14 8.01
CA ALA A 52 -27.32 -80.44 7.91
C ALA A 52 -26.46 -79.66 8.92
N ARG A 53 -26.96 -78.53 9.41
CA ARG A 53 -26.30 -77.68 10.44
C ARG A 53 -26.85 -77.89 11.85
N SER A 54 -27.91 -78.69 12.00
CA SER A 54 -28.60 -78.90 13.29
C SER A 54 -28.17 -80.24 13.89
N GLY A 55 -27.82 -80.26 15.20
CA GLY A 55 -27.46 -81.51 15.90
C GLY A 55 -26.05 -81.61 16.45
N GLY A 56 -25.30 -80.50 16.57
CA GLY A 56 -23.99 -80.46 17.23
C GLY A 56 -22.80 -80.93 16.39
N SER A 57 -23.04 -81.61 15.27
CA SER A 57 -22.03 -81.93 14.24
C SER A 57 -22.58 -81.62 12.84
N PHE A 58 -21.75 -81.08 11.96
CA PHE A 58 -22.12 -80.69 10.60
C PHE A 58 -22.14 -81.90 9.66
N ASP A 59 -23.28 -82.16 9.00
CA ASP A 59 -23.42 -83.23 8.01
C ASP A 59 -23.11 -82.69 6.60
N GLU A 60 -21.88 -82.94 6.16
CA GLU A 60 -21.38 -82.45 4.87
C GLU A 60 -22.09 -83.09 3.66
N ALA A 61 -22.52 -84.35 3.77
CA ALA A 61 -23.22 -85.04 2.69
C ALA A 61 -24.61 -84.43 2.48
N LEU A 62 -25.34 -84.20 3.57
CA LEU A 62 -26.66 -83.55 3.54
C LEU A 62 -26.57 -82.09 3.10
N TRP A 63 -25.50 -81.38 3.47
CA TRP A 63 -25.25 -80.01 3.02
C TRP A 63 -25.03 -79.93 1.50
N ARG A 64 -24.22 -80.82 0.93
CA ARG A 64 -24.03 -80.90 -0.53
C ARG A 64 -25.31 -81.30 -1.25
N GLN A 65 -26.05 -82.28 -0.72
CA GLN A 65 -27.33 -82.71 -1.29
C GLN A 65 -28.38 -81.59 -1.29
N SER A 66 -28.38 -80.74 -0.25
CA SER A 66 -29.28 -79.59 -0.16
C SER A 66 -29.01 -78.51 -1.21
N GLY A 67 -27.91 -78.59 -1.95
CA GLY A 67 -27.50 -77.58 -2.93
C GLY A 67 -26.98 -76.27 -2.32
N MET A 68 -27.01 -76.10 -0.99
CA MET A 68 -26.58 -74.88 -0.32
C MET A 68 -25.08 -74.59 -0.47
N GLN A 69 -24.25 -75.62 -0.70
CA GLN A 69 -22.82 -75.48 -0.99
C GLN A 69 -22.54 -74.51 -2.16
N GLN A 70 -23.44 -74.45 -3.15
CA GLN A 70 -23.27 -73.57 -4.32
C GLN A 70 -23.18 -72.08 -3.95
N PHE A 71 -23.83 -71.67 -2.85
CA PHE A 71 -23.71 -70.30 -2.35
C PHE A 71 -22.36 -70.04 -1.69
N GLU A 72 -21.85 -70.99 -0.92
CA GLU A 72 -20.54 -70.89 -0.28
C GLU A 72 -19.45 -70.82 -1.33
N ASP A 73 -19.45 -71.76 -2.29
CA ASP A 73 -18.48 -71.81 -3.38
C ASP A 73 -18.50 -70.52 -4.21
N TYR A 74 -19.69 -69.97 -4.48
CA TYR A 74 -19.83 -68.73 -5.24
C TYR A 74 -19.31 -67.52 -4.46
N ILE A 75 -19.64 -67.41 -3.18
CA ILE A 75 -19.17 -66.32 -2.30
C ILE A 75 -17.65 -66.40 -2.13
N GLU A 76 -17.12 -67.59 -1.86
CA GLU A 76 -15.68 -67.84 -1.72
C GLU A 76 -14.93 -67.49 -3.02
N LYS A 77 -15.46 -67.92 -4.17
CA LYS A 77 -14.88 -67.56 -5.47
C LYS A 77 -14.87 -66.05 -5.69
N GLN A 78 -15.98 -65.35 -5.44
CA GLN A 78 -16.03 -63.89 -5.62
C GLN A 78 -15.12 -63.13 -4.64
N LEU A 79 -14.99 -63.59 -3.39
CA LEU A 79 -14.02 -63.04 -2.44
C LEU A 79 -12.59 -63.29 -2.90
N SER A 80 -12.29 -64.49 -3.38
CA SER A 80 -10.97 -64.83 -3.92
C SER A 80 -10.59 -63.97 -5.13
N ASP A 81 -11.56 -63.60 -5.98
CA ASP A 81 -11.36 -62.71 -7.11
C ASP A 81 -11.07 -61.27 -6.63
N ALA A 82 -11.80 -60.79 -5.61
CA ALA A 82 -11.60 -59.46 -5.03
C ALA A 82 -10.26 -59.36 -4.27
N ASP A 83 -9.89 -60.37 -3.50
CA ASP A 83 -8.60 -60.45 -2.81
C ASP A 83 -7.43 -60.56 -3.79
N ARG A 84 -7.59 -61.34 -4.87
CA ARG A 84 -6.60 -61.43 -5.95
C ARG A 84 -6.44 -60.10 -6.68
N LEU A 85 -7.52 -59.37 -6.91
CA LEU A 85 -7.45 -58.03 -7.51
C LEU A 85 -6.78 -57.03 -6.55
N ARG A 86 -7.15 -57.05 -5.27
CA ARG A 86 -6.53 -56.23 -4.22
C ARG A 86 -5.02 -56.47 -4.17
N GLN A 87 -4.60 -57.73 -4.13
CA GLN A 87 -3.19 -58.11 -4.14
C GLN A 87 -2.46 -57.63 -5.40
N LYS A 88 -3.09 -57.73 -6.58
CA LYS A 88 -2.53 -57.24 -7.85
C LYS A 88 -2.35 -55.72 -7.89
N LEU A 89 -3.24 -54.96 -7.25
CA LEU A 89 -3.19 -53.49 -7.20
C LEU A 89 -2.29 -52.96 -6.07
N GLN A 90 -2.01 -53.78 -5.05
CA GLN A 90 -1.13 -53.42 -3.95
C GLN A 90 0.31 -53.18 -4.43
N THR A 91 0.82 -53.98 -5.37
CA THR A 91 2.18 -53.79 -5.90
C THR A 91 2.34 -52.47 -6.66
N PRO A 92 1.48 -52.11 -7.64
CA PRO A 92 1.50 -50.79 -8.26
C PRO A 92 1.36 -49.64 -7.25
N LEU A 93 0.47 -49.75 -6.26
CA LEU A 93 0.31 -48.73 -5.23
C LEU A 93 1.60 -48.52 -4.44
N GLN A 94 2.28 -49.60 -4.04
CA GLN A 94 3.57 -49.52 -3.35
C GLN A 94 4.65 -48.85 -4.23
N ILE A 95 4.66 -49.14 -5.53
CA ILE A 95 5.59 -48.49 -6.47
C ILE A 95 5.33 -46.99 -6.52
N VAL A 96 4.07 -46.57 -6.63
CA VAL A 96 3.69 -45.14 -6.63
C VAL A 96 4.08 -44.47 -5.31
N GLN A 97 3.83 -45.11 -4.16
CA GLN A 97 4.26 -44.62 -2.85
C GLN A 97 5.78 -44.43 -2.76
N ASN A 98 6.57 -45.39 -3.26
CA ASN A 98 8.03 -45.30 -3.25
C ASN A 98 8.55 -44.19 -4.18
N VAL A 99 7.99 -44.07 -5.39
CA VAL A 99 8.36 -43.00 -6.35
C VAL A 99 8.00 -41.63 -5.78
N HIS A 100 6.81 -41.50 -5.18
CA HIS A 100 6.39 -40.29 -4.49
C HIS A 100 7.34 -39.93 -3.35
N GLY A 101 7.71 -40.91 -2.51
CA GLY A 101 8.67 -40.72 -1.42
C GLY A 101 10.04 -40.23 -1.92
N ALA A 102 10.57 -40.84 -2.97
CA ALA A 102 11.83 -40.41 -3.58
C ALA A 102 11.76 -39.00 -4.19
N ALA A 103 10.65 -38.66 -4.87
CA ALA A 103 10.43 -37.32 -5.41
C ALA A 103 10.33 -36.27 -4.29
N LEU A 104 9.63 -36.59 -3.20
CA LEU A 104 9.50 -35.72 -2.04
C LEU A 104 10.85 -35.50 -1.34
N GLU A 105 11.65 -36.56 -1.21
CA GLU A 105 13.02 -36.46 -0.68
C GLU A 105 13.92 -35.61 -1.57
N ALA A 106 13.84 -35.75 -2.90
CA ALA A 106 14.61 -34.91 -3.83
C ALA A 106 14.23 -33.42 -3.73
N VAL A 107 12.93 -33.10 -3.65
CA VAL A 107 12.48 -31.71 -3.49
C VAL A 107 12.86 -31.15 -2.12
N ARG A 108 12.77 -31.95 -1.05
CA ARG A 108 13.19 -31.56 0.31
C ARG A 108 14.71 -31.49 0.49
N GLY A 109 15.47 -32.30 -0.24
CA GLY A 109 16.94 -32.27 -0.21
C GLY A 109 17.51 -30.91 -0.63
N ASN A 110 16.76 -30.18 -1.45
CA ASN A 110 17.11 -28.84 -1.91
C ASN A 110 16.53 -27.72 -1.02
N GLN A 111 15.79 -28.04 0.06
CA GLN A 111 15.09 -27.06 0.91
C GLN A 111 16.00 -25.93 1.42
N THR A 112 17.22 -26.26 1.87
CA THR A 112 18.20 -25.28 2.38
C THR A 112 18.60 -24.26 1.32
N THR A 113 18.81 -24.73 0.08
CA THR A 113 19.12 -23.91 -1.08
C THR A 113 17.96 -22.98 -1.44
N PHE A 114 16.73 -23.43 -1.26
CA PHE A 114 15.55 -22.61 -1.52
C PHE A 114 15.27 -21.57 -0.44
N ASP A 115 15.50 -21.92 0.83
CA ASP A 115 15.44 -20.96 1.93
C ASP A 115 16.47 -19.84 1.69
N GLN A 116 17.65 -20.19 1.17
CA GLN A 116 18.64 -19.22 0.72
C GLN A 116 18.12 -18.32 -0.40
N TYR A 117 17.45 -18.88 -1.43
CA TYR A 117 16.85 -18.08 -2.51
C TYR A 117 15.82 -17.07 -1.99
N ARG A 118 14.87 -17.51 -1.17
CA ARG A 118 13.91 -16.60 -0.54
C ARG A 118 14.61 -15.51 0.26
N SER A 119 15.63 -15.87 1.04
CA SER A 119 16.38 -14.91 1.83
C SER A 119 17.06 -13.83 0.97
N ILE A 120 17.55 -14.16 -0.24
CA ILE A 120 18.13 -13.19 -1.16
C ILE A 120 17.06 -12.17 -1.60
N GLY A 121 15.88 -12.65 -2.02
CA GLY A 121 14.76 -11.79 -2.39
C GLY A 121 14.32 -10.88 -1.24
N ASP A 122 14.11 -11.47 -0.07
CA ASP A 122 13.69 -10.75 1.14
C ASP A 122 14.73 -9.69 1.56
N ASN A 123 16.02 -10.02 1.49
CA ASN A 123 17.10 -9.08 1.81
C ASN A 123 17.12 -7.89 0.84
N ILE A 124 16.94 -8.14 -0.47
CA ILE A 124 16.87 -7.08 -1.48
C ILE A 124 15.66 -6.19 -1.22
N ASP A 125 14.48 -6.75 -0.95
CA ASP A 125 13.27 -5.98 -0.66
C ASP A 125 13.39 -5.14 0.63
N HIS A 126 13.98 -5.72 1.68
CA HIS A 126 14.28 -4.99 2.90
C HIS A 126 15.24 -3.81 2.64
N GLN A 127 16.29 -4.03 1.84
CA GLN A 127 17.25 -2.99 1.49
C GLN A 127 16.60 -1.89 0.65
N LEU A 128 15.83 -2.23 -0.38
CA LEU A 128 15.08 -1.28 -1.22
C LEU A 128 14.12 -0.44 -0.37
N THR A 129 13.40 -1.07 0.55
CA THR A 129 12.47 -0.39 1.44
C THR A 129 13.20 0.57 2.40
N SER A 130 14.34 0.15 2.95
CA SER A 130 15.18 0.98 3.82
C SER A 130 15.72 2.21 3.08
N GLN A 131 16.25 2.00 1.86
CA GLN A 131 16.79 3.06 1.02
C GLN A 131 15.71 4.07 0.60
N LYS A 132 14.51 3.60 0.21
CA LYS A 132 13.37 4.48 -0.06
C LYS A 132 13.04 5.37 1.14
N ARG A 133 12.97 4.79 2.35
CA ARG A 133 12.69 5.56 3.58
C ARG A 133 13.77 6.62 3.85
N ALA A 134 15.02 6.30 3.55
CA ALA A 134 16.14 7.23 3.72
C ALA A 134 16.05 8.41 2.74
N GLN A 135 15.69 8.17 1.47
CA GLN A 135 15.44 9.23 0.48
C GLN A 135 14.23 10.07 0.87
N ASP A 136 13.10 9.44 1.22
CA ASP A 136 11.89 10.14 1.66
C ASP A 136 12.20 11.04 2.87
N LYS A 137 13.13 10.62 3.75
CA LYS A 137 13.61 11.44 4.86
C LYS A 137 14.45 12.62 4.38
N ALA A 138 15.41 12.41 3.48
CA ALA A 138 16.23 13.50 2.93
C ALA A 138 15.37 14.59 2.25
N VAL A 139 14.32 14.17 1.53
CA VAL A 139 13.33 15.08 0.92
C VAL A 139 12.57 15.86 1.99
N ARG A 140 12.04 15.19 3.02
CA ARG A 140 11.35 15.87 4.13
C ARG A 140 12.25 16.84 4.88
N ASP A 141 13.51 16.48 5.10
CA ASP A 141 14.49 17.34 5.78
C ASP A 141 14.74 18.62 4.97
N ALA A 142 14.87 18.52 3.64
CA ALA A 142 15.00 19.68 2.75
C ALA A 142 13.74 20.57 2.75
N MET A 143 12.54 19.98 2.73
CA MET A 143 11.28 20.72 2.83
C MET A 143 11.14 21.46 4.16
N ALA A 144 11.53 20.81 5.27
CA ALA A 144 11.52 21.45 6.59
C ALA A 144 12.49 22.63 6.66
N GLU A 145 13.64 22.55 5.98
CA GLU A 145 14.56 23.68 5.86
C GLU A 145 13.96 24.82 5.05
N VAL A 146 13.31 24.54 3.92
CA VAL A 146 12.53 25.53 3.15
C VAL A 146 11.44 26.18 4.01
N GLU A 147 10.67 25.38 4.75
CA GLU A 147 9.64 25.88 5.66
C GLU A 147 10.22 26.86 6.68
N ALA A 148 11.37 26.49 7.26
CA ALA A 148 12.07 27.31 8.23
C ALA A 148 12.54 28.65 7.62
N LYS A 149 13.01 28.68 6.36
CA LYS A 149 13.39 29.94 5.68
C LYS A 149 12.21 30.88 5.49
N PHE A 150 11.07 30.37 5.01
CA PHE A 150 9.85 31.19 4.88
C PHE A 150 9.36 31.70 6.23
N LYS A 151 9.40 30.86 7.26
CA LYS A 151 9.03 31.24 8.63
C LYS A 151 9.95 32.34 9.18
N ASP A 152 11.25 32.19 9.03
CA ASP A 152 12.24 33.20 9.46
C ASP A 152 12.00 34.53 8.74
N SER A 153 11.76 34.52 7.43
CA SER A 153 11.37 35.72 6.67
C SER A 153 10.09 36.36 7.24
N ALA A 154 9.06 35.57 7.52
CA ALA A 154 7.81 36.08 8.10
C ALA A 154 8.00 36.67 9.52
N ASP A 155 8.84 36.06 10.34
CA ASP A 155 9.16 36.55 11.69
C ASP A 155 9.96 37.87 11.63
N ARG A 156 11.01 37.93 10.79
CA ARG A 156 11.79 39.16 10.52
C ARG A 156 10.94 40.28 9.96
N SER A 157 9.96 39.96 9.10
CA SER A 157 9.02 40.97 8.59
C SER A 157 8.24 41.63 9.72
N GLY A 158 7.88 40.89 10.78
CA GLY A 158 7.17 41.42 11.94
C GLY A 158 7.94 42.52 12.65
N GLU A 159 9.25 42.37 12.78
CA GLU A 159 10.13 43.41 13.32
C GLU A 159 10.17 44.65 12.42
N ALA A 160 10.21 44.45 11.10
CA ALA A 160 10.20 45.54 10.14
C ALA A 160 8.88 46.32 10.13
N PHE A 161 7.73 45.62 10.18
CA PHE A 161 6.41 46.25 10.34
C PHE A 161 6.32 47.00 11.66
N HIS A 162 6.81 46.41 12.75
CA HIS A 162 6.84 47.08 14.04
C HIS A 162 7.69 48.37 14.00
N ASP A 163 8.85 48.37 13.33
CA ASP A 163 9.69 49.57 13.15
C ASP A 163 8.96 50.67 12.36
N VAL A 164 8.25 50.31 11.29
CA VAL A 164 7.54 51.25 10.42
C VAL A 164 6.32 51.89 11.11
N PHE A 165 5.57 51.12 11.89
CA PHE A 165 4.30 51.55 12.50
C PHE A 165 4.43 51.92 14.00
N ARG A 166 5.63 52.21 14.48
CA ARG A 166 5.89 52.66 15.87
C ARG A 166 5.27 54.03 16.15
N LEU A 167 4.60 54.15 17.31
CA LEU A 167 3.99 55.40 17.79
C LEU A 167 4.96 56.58 17.83
N GLY A 168 6.19 56.38 18.30
CA GLY A 168 7.20 57.45 18.40
C GLY A 168 7.64 58.03 17.05
N ARG A 169 7.39 57.34 15.94
CA ARG A 169 7.67 57.83 14.57
C ARG A 169 6.44 58.38 13.86
N ALA A 170 5.28 58.33 14.51
CA ALA A 170 4.04 58.75 13.90
C ALA A 170 3.97 60.27 13.69
N LEU A 171 4.54 61.06 14.60
CA LEU A 171 4.61 62.53 14.51
C LEU A 171 5.40 63.03 13.28
N PRO A 172 6.63 62.56 12.99
CA PRO A 172 7.30 62.86 11.72
C PRO A 172 6.52 62.39 10.48
N SER A 173 5.86 61.23 10.57
CA SER A 173 5.12 60.65 9.44
C SER A 173 3.84 61.41 9.08
N PHE A 174 3.23 62.12 10.04
CA PHE A 174 2.10 63.03 9.83
C PHE A 174 2.47 64.18 8.87
N GLY A 175 3.64 64.80 9.06
CA GLY A 175 4.12 65.85 8.16
C GLY A 175 4.33 65.36 6.72
N GLY A 176 4.84 64.14 6.57
CA GLY A 176 4.95 63.46 5.27
C GLY A 176 3.60 63.20 4.61
N GLY A 177 2.63 62.68 5.37
CA GLY A 177 1.27 62.42 4.87
C GLY A 177 0.52 63.69 4.45
N ILE A 178 0.69 64.81 5.17
CA ILE A 178 0.15 66.11 4.78
C ILE A 178 0.78 66.59 3.45
N MET A 179 2.11 66.51 3.31
CA MET A 179 2.77 66.90 2.07
C MET A 179 2.33 66.07 0.86
N GLU A 180 2.01 64.80 1.06
CA GLU A 180 1.48 63.92 0.00
C GLU A 180 0.05 64.31 -0.39
N LEU A 181 -0.82 64.67 0.58
CA LEU A 181 -2.19 65.15 0.35
C LEU A 181 -2.23 66.41 -0.53
N PHE A 182 -1.33 67.36 -0.31
CA PHE A 182 -1.25 68.60 -1.08
C PHE A 182 -0.38 68.50 -2.34
N GLY A 183 0.10 67.29 -2.70
CA GLY A 183 0.90 67.06 -3.91
C GLY A 183 2.34 67.59 -3.86
N ILE A 184 2.75 68.19 -2.75
CA ILE A 184 4.07 68.79 -2.54
C ILE A 184 5.15 67.71 -2.45
N ALA A 185 4.81 66.50 -1.97
CA ALA A 185 5.73 65.38 -1.88
C ALA A 185 6.34 64.97 -3.23
N ARG A 186 5.65 65.19 -4.36
CA ARG A 186 6.18 64.87 -5.70
C ARG A 186 7.35 65.79 -6.11
N LEU A 187 7.43 66.99 -5.56
CA LEU A 187 8.48 67.97 -5.87
C LEU A 187 9.83 67.60 -5.22
N PHE A 188 9.80 66.84 -4.13
CA PHE A 188 10.99 66.44 -3.38
C PHE A 188 11.47 65.02 -3.70
N ARG A 189 10.78 64.29 -4.58
CA ARG A 189 11.09 62.90 -4.91
C ARG A 189 12.13 62.81 -6.03
N ARG A 190 13.36 62.38 -5.69
CA ARG A 190 14.31 61.84 -6.67
C ARG A 190 13.88 60.42 -7.05
N ASN A 191 13.93 60.09 -8.35
CA ASN A 191 13.32 58.88 -8.90
C ASN A 191 13.89 57.56 -8.34
N ASP A 192 15.11 57.55 -7.80
CA ASP A 192 15.85 56.33 -7.41
C ASP A 192 15.98 56.06 -5.89
N GLN A 193 15.18 56.72 -5.04
CA GLN A 193 15.26 56.44 -3.60
C GLN A 193 14.43 55.20 -3.22
N PRO A 194 15.02 54.22 -2.50
CA PRO A 194 14.29 53.03 -2.05
C PRO A 194 13.15 53.43 -1.13
N THR A 195 12.02 52.74 -1.26
CA THR A 195 10.82 53.06 -0.48
C THR A 195 11.07 52.83 1.02
N TYR A 196 10.28 53.48 1.88
CA TYR A 196 10.50 53.37 3.33
C TYR A 196 10.34 51.93 3.83
N MET A 197 9.34 51.21 3.30
CA MET A 197 9.16 49.81 3.64
C MET A 197 10.33 48.94 3.17
N GLU A 198 10.80 49.17 1.96
CA GLU A 198 11.96 48.48 1.39
C GLU A 198 13.24 48.72 2.22
N GLN A 199 13.46 49.95 2.70
CA GLN A 199 14.56 50.24 3.62
C GLN A 199 14.44 49.47 4.95
N SER A 200 13.23 49.38 5.50
CA SER A 200 12.98 48.59 6.73
C SER A 200 13.25 47.10 6.47
N PHE A 201 12.73 46.54 5.37
CA PHE A 201 12.98 45.16 4.99
C PHE A 201 14.46 44.84 4.77
N ARG A 202 15.22 45.76 4.17
CA ARG A 202 16.69 45.65 4.06
C ARG A 202 17.37 45.68 5.43
N LYS A 203 16.95 46.59 6.32
CA LYS A 203 17.52 46.73 7.68
C LYS A 203 17.31 45.47 8.52
N PHE A 204 16.13 44.87 8.46
CA PHE A 204 15.81 43.62 9.19
C PHE A 204 16.11 42.36 8.38
N LYS A 205 16.71 42.51 7.19
CA LYS A 205 17.09 41.41 6.29
C LYS A 205 15.96 40.39 6.09
N VAL A 206 14.77 40.89 5.77
CA VAL A 206 13.56 40.07 5.64
C VAL A 206 13.72 39.01 4.56
N PHE A 207 14.35 39.35 3.43
CA PHE A 207 14.49 38.45 2.29
C PHE A 207 15.76 37.59 2.30
N GLU A 208 16.71 37.81 3.22
CA GLU A 208 17.94 37.00 3.30
C GLU A 208 17.66 35.49 3.44
N PRO A 209 16.64 35.03 4.21
CA PRO A 209 16.26 33.61 4.22
C PRO A 209 15.68 33.11 2.89
N ILE A 210 14.93 33.96 2.18
CA ILE A 210 14.35 33.63 0.86
C ILE A 210 15.48 33.49 -0.18
N ASP A 211 16.48 34.34 -0.13
CA ASP A 211 17.65 34.27 -1.01
C ASP A 211 18.53 33.02 -0.78
N GLN A 212 18.33 32.32 0.33
CA GLN A 212 18.99 31.05 0.65
C GLN A 212 18.18 29.82 0.18
N LEU A 213 16.92 29.98 -0.26
CA LEU A 213 16.10 28.87 -0.75
C LEU A 213 16.76 28.12 -1.92
N PRO A 214 17.36 28.80 -2.94
CA PRO A 214 18.11 28.15 -4.00
C PRO A 214 19.18 27.19 -3.46
N GLU A 215 19.96 27.63 -2.47
CA GLU A 215 21.03 26.81 -1.92
C GLU A 215 20.51 25.53 -1.24
N VAL A 216 19.33 25.59 -0.63
CA VAL A 216 18.69 24.43 0.00
C VAL A 216 18.20 23.44 -1.08
N VAL A 217 17.52 23.94 -2.10
CA VAL A 217 16.93 23.12 -3.16
C VAL A 217 17.99 22.54 -4.10
N ASP A 218 18.97 23.34 -4.49
CA ASP A 218 20.03 22.92 -5.42
C ASP A 218 20.93 21.83 -4.82
N LYS A 219 20.98 21.71 -3.49
CA LYS A 219 21.65 20.62 -2.78
C LYS A 219 20.86 19.31 -2.79
N LEU A 220 19.55 19.34 -3.03
CA LEU A 220 18.72 18.13 -2.98
C LEU A 220 19.08 17.15 -4.09
N ALA A 221 19.17 17.60 -5.35
CA ALA A 221 19.47 16.71 -6.47
C ALA A 221 20.84 16.02 -6.36
N PRO A 222 21.96 16.73 -6.08
CA PRO A 222 23.26 16.09 -5.87
C PRO A 222 23.28 15.16 -4.65
N ARG A 223 22.54 15.49 -3.58
CA ARG A 223 22.46 14.65 -2.38
C ARG A 223 21.74 13.35 -2.65
N LEU A 224 20.61 13.40 -3.36
CA LEU A 224 19.87 12.20 -3.76
C LEU A 224 20.69 11.36 -4.73
N GLU A 225 21.31 11.96 -5.75
CA GLU A 225 22.18 11.21 -6.67
C GLU A 225 23.34 10.52 -5.95
N GLY A 226 24.08 11.25 -5.11
CA GLY A 226 25.25 10.69 -4.43
C GLY A 226 24.87 9.49 -3.55
N GLN A 227 23.72 9.59 -2.87
CA GLN A 227 23.17 8.47 -2.11
C GLN A 227 22.70 7.33 -3.03
N ASP A 228 22.09 7.64 -4.17
CA ASP A 228 21.57 6.64 -5.12
C ASP A 228 22.66 5.85 -5.80
N MET A 229 23.74 6.50 -6.24
CA MET A 229 24.88 5.83 -6.84
C MET A 229 25.52 4.86 -5.84
N GLN A 230 25.71 5.30 -4.60
CA GLN A 230 26.24 4.44 -3.54
C GLN A 230 25.30 3.27 -3.24
N ASP A 231 23.99 3.52 -3.16
CA ASP A 231 22.98 2.51 -2.89
C ASP A 231 22.90 1.46 -4.01
N ILE A 232 22.98 1.89 -5.27
CA ILE A 232 22.98 0.99 -6.44
C ILE A 232 24.27 0.18 -6.47
N ASP A 233 25.44 0.79 -6.25
CA ASP A 233 26.72 0.08 -6.22
C ASP A 233 26.73 -1.01 -5.14
N ASN A 234 26.20 -0.70 -3.96
CA ASN A 234 26.06 -1.67 -2.87
C ASN A 234 25.09 -2.82 -3.25
N LEU A 235 23.97 -2.52 -3.89
CA LEU A 235 23.00 -3.52 -4.35
C LEU A 235 23.57 -4.41 -5.46
N VAL A 236 24.26 -3.82 -6.43
CA VAL A 236 24.94 -4.54 -7.51
C VAL A 236 26.04 -5.43 -6.94
N GLY A 237 26.86 -4.91 -6.03
CA GLY A 237 27.90 -5.69 -5.36
C GLY A 237 27.35 -6.79 -4.45
N TYR A 238 26.17 -6.61 -3.85
CA TYR A 238 25.45 -7.68 -3.16
C TYR A 238 24.97 -8.74 -4.17
N GLY A 239 24.26 -8.33 -5.21
CA GLY A 239 23.70 -9.24 -6.20
C GLY A 239 24.77 -10.05 -6.95
N GLN A 240 25.92 -9.45 -7.28
CA GLN A 240 27.04 -10.16 -7.88
C GLN A 240 27.62 -11.23 -6.94
N ARG A 241 27.80 -10.93 -5.65
CA ARG A 241 28.29 -11.90 -4.66
C ARG A 241 27.33 -13.06 -4.46
N GLU A 242 26.04 -12.79 -4.38
CA GLU A 242 25.02 -13.85 -4.27
C GLU A 242 24.98 -14.70 -5.55
N MET A 243 25.08 -14.07 -6.72
CA MET A 243 25.13 -14.75 -8.01
C MET A 243 26.33 -15.71 -8.12
N GLU A 244 27.51 -15.32 -7.64
CA GLU A 244 28.71 -16.18 -7.61
C GLU A 244 28.57 -17.39 -6.67
N GLN A 245 27.71 -17.29 -5.66
CA GLN A 245 27.44 -18.38 -4.71
C GLN A 245 26.33 -19.32 -5.17
N LEU A 246 25.60 -18.99 -6.25
CA LEU A 246 24.58 -19.86 -6.81
C LEU A 246 25.21 -21.11 -7.46
N PRO A 247 24.52 -22.27 -7.43
CA PRO A 247 24.90 -23.43 -8.23
C PRO A 247 25.06 -23.09 -9.71
N VAL A 248 26.01 -23.75 -10.39
CA VAL A 248 26.36 -23.46 -11.80
C VAL A 248 25.14 -23.57 -12.70
N GLU A 249 24.29 -24.57 -12.47
CA GLU A 249 23.08 -24.86 -13.24
C GLU A 249 22.02 -23.74 -13.18
N LEU A 250 22.13 -22.85 -12.19
CA LEU A 250 21.25 -21.69 -12.00
C LEU A 250 21.90 -20.40 -12.46
N SER A 251 23.21 -20.24 -12.22
CA SER A 251 23.97 -19.10 -12.74
C SER A 251 23.86 -18.97 -14.26
N ASP A 252 23.88 -20.10 -14.99
CA ASP A 252 23.73 -20.15 -16.44
C ASP A 252 22.32 -19.74 -16.94
N LYS A 253 21.31 -19.75 -16.05
CA LYS A 253 19.93 -19.37 -16.39
C LYS A 253 19.65 -17.88 -16.19
N ILE A 254 20.62 -17.12 -15.68
CA ILE A 254 20.46 -15.67 -15.51
C ILE A 254 20.43 -15.00 -16.88
N ILE A 255 19.37 -14.23 -17.13
CA ILE A 255 19.23 -13.41 -18.33
C ILE A 255 19.50 -11.96 -17.96
N GLY A 256 20.60 -11.40 -18.46
CA GLY A 256 21.01 -10.02 -18.25
C GLY A 256 22.30 -9.89 -17.45
N LYS A 257 22.67 -8.65 -17.10
CA LYS A 257 23.85 -8.35 -16.29
C LYS A 257 23.44 -7.50 -15.09
N ILE A 258 23.92 -7.87 -13.90
CA ILE A 258 23.78 -7.08 -12.68
C ILE A 258 24.85 -5.98 -12.74
N GLN A 259 24.45 -4.76 -13.10
CA GLN A 259 25.38 -3.65 -13.28
C GLN A 259 24.73 -2.31 -12.91
N ALA A 260 25.54 -1.38 -12.42
CA ALA A 260 25.12 -0.02 -12.18
C ALA A 260 24.80 0.70 -13.52
N PRO A 261 23.83 1.62 -13.53
CA PRO A 261 23.51 2.42 -14.70
C PRO A 261 24.66 3.37 -15.03
N THR A 262 24.85 3.65 -16.31
CA THR A 262 25.92 4.54 -16.81
C THR A 262 25.62 6.03 -16.61
N SER A 263 24.35 6.38 -16.39
CA SER A 263 23.90 7.75 -16.21
C SER A 263 22.81 7.81 -15.16
N TYR A 264 22.80 8.89 -14.39
CA TYR A 264 21.73 9.25 -13.48
C TYR A 264 21.04 10.50 -13.99
N ASP A 265 19.72 10.47 -14.03
CA ASP A 265 18.91 11.58 -14.52
C ASP A 265 18.41 12.42 -13.34
N ARG A 266 18.58 13.74 -13.44
CA ARG A 266 18.15 14.75 -12.45
C ARG A 266 17.02 15.63 -12.96
N GLU A 267 16.54 15.39 -14.18
CA GLU A 267 15.62 16.27 -14.90
C GLU A 267 14.39 16.64 -14.05
N ALA A 268 13.81 15.68 -13.32
CA ALA A 268 12.63 15.93 -12.49
C ALA A 268 12.82 17.05 -11.44
N LEU A 269 14.02 17.18 -10.84
CA LEU A 269 14.33 18.23 -9.87
C LEU A 269 14.85 19.52 -10.52
N LEU A 270 15.44 19.43 -11.72
CA LEU A 270 15.95 20.59 -12.44
C LEU A 270 14.80 21.36 -13.14
N ASP A 271 13.81 20.65 -13.67
CA ASP A 271 12.68 21.21 -14.41
C ASP A 271 11.81 22.18 -13.59
N VAL A 272 11.79 22.01 -12.27
CA VAL A 272 11.00 22.87 -11.39
C VAL A 272 11.70 24.18 -11.05
N ARG A 273 12.98 24.37 -11.41
CA ARG A 273 13.79 25.53 -11.02
C ARG A 273 13.12 26.85 -11.39
N ASP A 274 12.72 27.00 -12.65
CA ASP A 274 12.06 28.22 -13.14
C ASP A 274 10.76 28.51 -12.37
N SER A 275 10.01 27.46 -12.00
CA SER A 275 8.76 27.60 -11.24
C SER A 275 9.00 28.03 -9.79
N LEU A 276 10.09 27.58 -9.18
CA LEU A 276 10.50 27.96 -7.84
C LEU A 276 11.04 29.41 -7.83
N ASP A 277 11.85 29.78 -8.82
CA ASP A 277 12.39 31.14 -8.98
C ASP A 277 11.26 32.18 -9.10
N LEU A 278 10.18 31.86 -9.83
CA LEU A 278 8.99 32.72 -9.90
C LEU A 278 8.32 32.96 -8.53
N ILE A 279 8.32 31.96 -7.65
CA ILE A 279 7.75 32.09 -6.30
C ILE A 279 8.68 32.93 -5.42
N GLU A 280 10.00 32.75 -5.54
CA GLU A 280 11.00 33.54 -4.82
C GLU A 280 10.92 35.02 -5.23
N ASP A 281 10.78 35.31 -6.53
CA ASP A 281 10.57 36.65 -7.04
C ASP A 281 9.25 37.28 -6.59
N GLU A 282 8.16 36.49 -6.58
CA GLU A 282 6.86 36.93 -6.04
C GLU A 282 6.97 37.33 -4.57
N ALA A 283 7.72 36.58 -3.77
CA ALA A 283 7.98 36.87 -2.36
C ALA A 283 8.81 38.16 -2.15
N ARG A 284 9.77 38.45 -3.04
CA ARG A 284 10.62 39.65 -2.94
C ARG A 284 9.96 40.92 -3.48
N ILE A 285 9.59 40.91 -4.75
CA ILE A 285 9.31 42.13 -5.53
C ILE A 285 7.85 42.52 -5.40
N ILE A 286 6.95 41.61 -5.79
CA ILE A 286 5.51 41.88 -5.86
C ILE A 286 4.95 42.18 -4.47
N GLU A 287 5.48 41.52 -3.45
CA GLU A 287 5.02 41.71 -2.09
C GLU A 287 5.44 43.07 -1.50
N THR A 288 6.68 43.50 -1.74
CA THR A 288 7.18 44.79 -1.22
C THR A 288 6.35 45.97 -1.74
N GLU A 289 5.99 45.98 -3.03
CA GLU A 289 5.17 47.03 -3.63
C GLU A 289 3.76 47.11 -3.02
N LYS A 290 3.10 45.96 -2.85
CA LYS A 290 1.76 45.88 -2.27
C LYS A 290 1.74 46.38 -0.83
N VAL A 291 2.78 46.04 -0.06
CA VAL A 291 2.90 46.47 1.33
C VAL A 291 3.17 47.97 1.43
N GLU A 292 4.02 48.52 0.57
CA GLU A 292 4.30 49.96 0.52
C GLU A 292 3.05 50.77 0.15
N LEU A 293 2.24 50.30 -0.82
CA LEU A 293 0.95 50.93 -1.15
C LEU A 293 -0.01 50.93 0.04
N ALA A 294 -0.12 49.80 0.75
CA ALA A 294 -0.97 49.70 1.94
C ALA A 294 -0.50 50.64 3.08
N ARG A 295 0.82 50.76 3.26
CA ARG A 295 1.43 51.70 4.21
C ARG A 295 1.11 53.15 3.85
N ARG A 296 1.32 53.56 2.60
CA ARG A 296 1.02 54.91 2.10
C ARG A 296 -0.43 55.28 2.33
N ASN A 297 -1.35 54.39 1.93
CA ASN A 297 -2.78 54.61 2.14
C ASN A 297 -3.10 54.77 3.63
N THR A 298 -2.51 53.94 4.50
CA THR A 298 -2.71 54.05 5.95
C THR A 298 -2.25 55.41 6.49
N LEU A 299 -1.09 55.90 6.06
CA LEU A 299 -0.60 57.21 6.49
C LEU A 299 -1.41 58.37 5.91
N LEU A 300 -1.90 58.25 4.67
CA LEU A 300 -2.76 59.26 4.05
C LEU A 300 -4.09 59.36 4.82
N TYR A 301 -4.71 58.22 5.15
CA TYR A 301 -5.92 58.21 5.97
C TYR A 301 -5.68 58.82 7.34
N LEU A 302 -4.55 58.49 7.99
CA LEU A 302 -4.18 59.12 9.25
C LEU A 302 -4.02 60.63 9.09
N ALA A 303 -3.29 61.09 8.07
CA ALA A 303 -3.07 62.52 7.85
C ALA A 303 -4.38 63.29 7.62
N ILE A 304 -5.30 62.74 6.83
CA ILE A 304 -6.64 63.32 6.64
C ILE A 304 -7.42 63.34 7.97
N TRP A 305 -7.40 62.23 8.70
CA TRP A 305 -8.11 62.07 9.97
C TRP A 305 -7.61 63.06 11.03
N GLU A 306 -6.29 63.20 11.18
CA GLU A 306 -5.64 64.16 12.08
C GLU A 306 -5.93 65.61 11.64
N LEU A 307 -5.83 65.92 10.34
CA LEU A 307 -6.10 67.25 9.80
C LEU A 307 -7.55 67.69 10.04
N VAL A 308 -8.52 66.80 9.81
CA VAL A 308 -9.93 67.06 10.13
C VAL A 308 -10.12 67.31 11.63
N THR A 309 -9.48 66.49 12.48
CA THR A 309 -9.56 66.64 13.94
C THR A 309 -8.97 67.98 14.39
N ILE A 310 -7.85 68.41 13.81
CA ILE A 310 -7.23 69.72 14.08
C ILE A 310 -8.12 70.87 13.61
N ILE A 311 -8.74 70.78 12.42
CA ILE A 311 -9.67 71.79 11.93
C ILE A 311 -10.87 71.92 12.88
N LEU A 312 -11.42 70.80 13.34
CA LEU A 312 -12.51 70.79 14.33
C LEU A 312 -12.09 71.38 15.67
N LEU A 313 -10.86 71.13 16.13
CA LEU A 313 -10.31 71.76 17.33
C LEU A 313 -10.22 73.28 17.17
N ILE A 314 -9.68 73.76 16.04
CA ILE A 314 -9.61 75.21 15.76
C ILE A 314 -11.01 75.83 15.72
N ALA A 315 -11.97 75.17 15.06
CA ALA A 315 -13.36 75.63 15.02
C ALA A 315 -14.01 75.65 16.42
N LEU A 316 -13.76 74.63 17.25
CA LEU A 316 -14.23 74.57 18.63
C LEU A 316 -13.69 75.73 19.47
N PHE A 317 -12.40 76.03 19.36
CA PHE A 317 -11.79 77.17 20.04
C PHE A 317 -12.36 78.51 19.55
N GLY A 318 -12.59 78.66 18.24
CA GLY A 318 -13.24 79.86 17.68
C GLY A 318 -14.68 80.06 18.16
N ALA A 319 -15.40 78.96 18.42
CA ALA A 319 -16.78 78.97 18.92
C ALA A 319 -16.89 78.84 20.45
N TRP A 320 -15.77 78.90 21.18
CA TRP A 320 -15.71 78.51 22.60
C TRP A 320 -16.68 79.31 23.48
N SER A 321 -16.65 80.64 23.38
CA SER A 321 -17.51 81.53 24.17
C SER A 321 -18.99 81.40 23.80
N ALA A 322 -19.30 81.13 22.52
CA ALA A 322 -20.66 80.96 22.06
C ALA A 322 -21.28 79.65 22.58
N LEU A 323 -20.52 78.55 22.59
CA LEU A 323 -20.98 77.29 23.17
C LEU A 323 -21.18 77.38 24.68
N ASP A 324 -20.26 78.06 25.39
CA ASP A 324 -20.32 78.24 26.84
C ASP A 324 -21.55 79.05 27.27
N ALA A 325 -21.93 80.07 26.48
CA ALA A 325 -23.12 80.87 26.73
C ALA A 325 -24.44 80.17 26.34
N ALA A 326 -24.40 79.18 25.43
CA ALA A 326 -25.60 78.54 24.87
C ALA A 326 -26.17 77.41 25.74
N SER A 327 -25.40 76.86 26.68
CA SER A 327 -25.84 75.75 27.53
C SER A 327 -25.19 75.79 28.91
N GLU A 328 -25.94 75.46 29.97
CA GLU A 328 -25.41 75.32 31.33
C GLU A 328 -24.51 74.08 31.51
N LEU A 329 -24.55 73.14 30.56
CA LEU A 329 -23.66 71.97 30.53
C LEU A 329 -22.30 72.34 29.91
N PRO A 330 -21.18 71.74 30.38
CA PRO A 330 -19.83 72.03 29.86
C PRO A 330 -19.57 71.34 28.51
N ILE A 331 -20.37 71.63 27.49
CA ILE A 331 -20.33 70.99 26.16
C ILE A 331 -18.99 71.24 25.47
N ASN A 332 -18.44 72.44 25.58
CA ASN A 332 -17.11 72.81 25.10
C ASN A 332 -16.00 71.90 25.66
N ILE A 333 -16.01 71.62 26.97
CA ILE A 333 -15.02 70.76 27.64
C ILE A 333 -15.20 69.31 27.18
N ILE A 334 -16.44 68.82 27.11
CA ILE A 334 -16.74 67.46 26.63
C ILE A 334 -16.26 67.30 25.17
N ALA A 335 -16.57 68.26 24.30
CA ALA A 335 -16.13 68.26 22.91
C ALA A 335 -14.60 68.31 22.78
N LEU A 336 -13.93 69.11 23.61
CA LEU A 336 -12.47 69.16 23.66
C LEU A 336 -11.89 67.80 24.05
N LEU A 337 -12.43 67.17 25.10
CA LEU A 337 -11.99 65.83 25.53
C LEU A 337 -12.20 64.79 24.41
N ILE A 338 -13.34 64.83 23.71
CA ILE A 338 -13.60 63.93 22.58
C ILE A 338 -12.59 64.14 21.45
N LEU A 339 -12.31 65.39 21.06
CA LEU A 339 -11.38 65.70 19.97
C LEU A 339 -9.91 65.40 20.35
N LEU A 340 -9.52 65.62 21.60
CA LEU A 340 -8.20 65.20 22.10
C LEU A 340 -8.09 63.67 22.17
N SER A 341 -9.13 62.97 22.62
CA SER A 341 -9.16 61.50 22.64
C SER A 341 -9.12 60.93 21.23
N ALA A 342 -9.84 61.57 20.30
CA ALA A 342 -9.76 61.28 18.89
C ALA A 342 -8.29 61.40 18.45
N LEU A 343 -7.63 62.55 18.66
CA LEU A 343 -6.27 62.82 18.20
C LEU A 343 -5.29 61.72 18.64
N VAL A 344 -5.34 61.36 19.93
CA VAL A 344 -4.53 60.26 20.48
C VAL A 344 -4.93 58.91 19.88
N GLY A 345 -6.23 58.69 19.66
CA GLY A 345 -6.79 57.49 19.06
C GLY A 345 -6.33 57.24 17.62
N GLY A 346 -6.22 58.29 16.80
CA GLY A 346 -5.69 58.21 15.43
C GLY A 346 -4.27 57.64 15.40
N PHE A 347 -3.37 58.23 16.18
CA PHE A 347 -2.01 57.72 16.35
C PHE A 347 -1.97 56.33 16.99
N ALA A 348 -2.79 56.05 18.01
CA ALA A 348 -2.89 54.76 18.67
C ALA A 348 -3.34 53.61 17.74
N ALA A 349 -4.03 53.93 16.64
CA ALA A 349 -4.45 52.94 15.65
C ALA A 349 -3.31 52.44 14.73
N LEU A 350 -2.20 53.18 14.60
CA LEU A 350 -1.06 52.79 13.77
C LEU A 350 -0.43 51.43 14.14
N PRO A 351 -0.06 51.15 15.41
CA PRO A 351 0.51 49.86 15.77
C PRO A 351 -0.46 48.70 15.51
N LEU A 352 -1.77 48.93 15.66
CA LEU A 352 -2.79 47.93 15.35
C LEU A 352 -2.87 47.66 13.84
N ARG A 353 -2.83 48.71 13.01
CA ARG A 353 -2.75 48.59 11.55
C ARG A 353 -1.47 47.89 11.11
N GLY A 354 -0.33 48.21 11.73
CA GLY A 354 0.94 47.53 11.47
C GLY A 354 0.86 46.02 11.73
N ARG A 355 0.28 45.61 12.86
CA ARG A 355 0.03 44.18 13.16
C ARG A 355 -0.90 43.52 12.14
N MET A 356 -1.97 44.20 11.73
CA MET A 356 -2.89 43.68 10.72
C MET A 356 -2.20 43.45 9.36
N LEU A 357 -1.39 44.41 8.91
CA LEU A 357 -0.63 44.30 7.66
C LEU A 357 0.43 43.21 7.74
N HIS A 358 1.12 43.06 8.89
CA HIS A 358 2.04 41.95 9.13
C HIS A 358 1.34 40.60 9.03
N VAL A 359 0.20 40.40 9.69
CA VAL A 359 -0.55 39.14 9.60
C VAL A 359 -0.97 38.83 8.16
N GLN A 360 -1.39 39.84 7.39
CA GLN A 360 -1.71 39.64 5.97
C GLN A 360 -0.49 39.25 5.14
N HIS A 361 0.67 39.85 5.40
CA HIS A 361 1.94 39.53 4.75
C HIS A 361 2.41 38.12 5.11
N ALA A 362 2.45 37.77 6.40
CA ALA A 362 2.81 36.44 6.88
C ALA A 362 1.89 35.35 6.29
N ASN A 363 0.58 35.60 6.21
CA ASN A 363 -0.36 34.68 5.57
C ASN A 363 -0.12 34.49 4.07
N ARG A 364 0.42 35.50 3.36
CA ARG A 364 0.80 35.36 1.95
C ARG A 364 2.10 34.58 1.81
N LEU A 365 3.11 34.87 2.63
CA LEU A 365 4.34 34.06 2.69
C LEU A 365 4.04 32.59 2.96
N ASN A 366 3.11 32.27 3.87
CA ASN A 366 2.67 30.89 4.11
C ASN A 366 2.01 30.25 2.88
N LYS A 367 1.28 31.02 2.05
CA LYS A 367 0.71 30.51 0.79
C LYS A 367 1.79 30.26 -0.26
N LEU A 368 2.78 31.13 -0.35
CA LEU A 368 3.93 30.96 -1.25
C LEU A 368 4.77 29.75 -0.82
N GLN A 369 5.05 29.61 0.47
CA GLN A 369 5.68 28.45 1.08
C GLN A 369 4.95 27.15 0.69
N GLY A 370 3.62 27.10 0.86
CA GLY A 370 2.82 25.93 0.49
C GLY A 370 2.93 25.57 -1.00
N ARG A 371 2.89 26.57 -1.90
CA ARG A 371 3.09 26.36 -3.34
C ARG A 371 4.50 25.87 -3.65
N TYR A 372 5.51 26.43 -3.01
CA TYR A 372 6.92 26.08 -3.19
C TYR A 372 7.16 24.61 -2.80
N ILE A 373 6.69 24.21 -1.61
CA ILE A 373 6.82 22.85 -1.10
C ILE A 373 6.07 21.86 -1.98
N GLU A 374 4.87 22.20 -2.44
CA GLU A 374 4.09 21.30 -3.30
C GLU A 374 4.81 21.00 -4.62
N ILE A 375 5.35 22.04 -5.28
CA ILE A 375 6.13 21.87 -6.52
C ILE A 375 7.38 21.03 -6.27
N LEU A 376 8.15 21.36 -5.22
CA LEU A 376 9.36 20.63 -4.87
C LEU A 376 9.05 19.18 -4.49
N ARG A 377 7.92 18.92 -3.81
CA ARG A 377 7.48 17.59 -3.42
C ARG A 377 7.13 16.73 -4.62
N GLN A 378 6.36 17.25 -5.56
CA GLN A 378 6.00 16.49 -6.75
C GLN A 378 7.24 16.12 -7.58
N ALA A 379 8.21 17.03 -7.68
CA ALA A 379 9.50 16.75 -8.33
C ALA A 379 10.32 15.71 -7.57
N ALA A 380 10.43 15.84 -6.25
CA ALA A 380 11.16 14.91 -5.42
C ALA A 380 10.53 13.50 -5.41
N ASP A 381 9.19 13.40 -5.35
CA ASP A 381 8.49 12.12 -5.40
C ASP A 381 8.76 11.39 -6.73
N LYS A 382 8.74 12.12 -7.86
CA LYS A 382 9.13 11.57 -9.17
C LYS A 382 10.59 11.11 -9.20
N GLN A 383 11.50 11.89 -8.63
CA GLN A 383 12.92 11.54 -8.55
C GLN A 383 13.15 10.27 -7.71
N VAL A 384 12.48 10.16 -6.56
CA VAL A 384 12.52 8.98 -5.70
C VAL A 384 11.96 7.76 -6.44
N GLU A 385 10.83 7.90 -7.13
CA GLU A 385 10.24 6.81 -7.92
C GLU A 385 11.20 6.33 -9.03
N TYR A 386 11.78 7.26 -9.79
CA TYR A 386 12.79 6.97 -10.81
C TYR A 386 13.99 6.20 -10.22
N SER A 387 14.57 6.69 -9.13
CA SER A 387 15.71 6.05 -8.48
C SER A 387 15.39 4.65 -7.96
N MET A 388 14.19 4.42 -7.44
CA MET A 388 13.74 3.12 -6.97
C MET A 388 13.56 2.13 -8.12
N GLN A 389 13.04 2.60 -9.25
CA GLN A 389 12.94 1.81 -10.46
C GLN A 389 14.34 1.43 -10.97
N LEU A 390 15.26 2.38 -11.00
CA LEU A 390 16.64 2.16 -11.42
C LEU A 390 17.35 1.11 -10.56
N ARG A 391 17.16 1.17 -9.23
CA ARG A 391 17.67 0.15 -8.30
C ARG A 391 17.09 -1.23 -8.60
N ARG A 392 15.76 -1.33 -8.79
CA ARG A 392 15.10 -2.60 -9.13
C ARG A 392 15.61 -3.16 -10.45
N ASP A 393 15.80 -2.32 -11.46
CA ASP A 393 16.28 -2.75 -12.77
C ASP A 393 17.74 -3.24 -12.73
N ALA A 394 18.58 -2.64 -11.89
CA ALA A 394 19.98 -3.05 -11.71
C ALA A 394 20.12 -4.47 -11.13
N ILE A 395 19.19 -4.89 -10.25
CA ILE A 395 19.20 -6.23 -9.63
C ILE A 395 18.16 -7.20 -10.23
N ALA A 396 17.37 -6.75 -11.20
CA ALA A 396 16.28 -7.51 -11.80
C ALA A 396 16.69 -8.90 -12.35
N PRO A 397 17.87 -9.09 -12.97
CA PRO A 397 18.29 -10.42 -13.43
C PRO A 397 18.34 -11.46 -12.31
N LEU A 398 18.81 -11.06 -11.12
CA LEU A 398 18.92 -11.95 -9.97
C LEU A 398 17.56 -12.21 -9.33
N THR A 399 16.78 -11.15 -9.04
CA THR A 399 15.48 -11.31 -8.37
C THR A 399 14.51 -12.12 -9.21
N ARG A 400 14.43 -11.87 -10.52
CA ARG A 400 13.58 -12.67 -11.42
C ARG A 400 13.96 -14.14 -11.41
N LEU A 401 15.25 -14.48 -11.40
CA LEU A 401 15.68 -15.87 -11.35
C LEU A 401 15.25 -16.51 -10.02
N VAL A 402 15.60 -15.87 -8.92
CA VAL A 402 15.36 -16.35 -7.55
C VAL A 402 13.86 -16.53 -7.28
N GLU A 403 13.03 -15.56 -7.66
CA GLU A 403 11.58 -15.63 -7.56
C GLU A 403 11.00 -16.74 -8.43
N ALA A 404 11.47 -16.89 -9.68
CA ALA A 404 11.01 -17.96 -10.55
C ALA A 404 11.38 -19.36 -9.99
N GLN A 405 12.57 -19.53 -9.42
CA GLN A 405 12.97 -20.80 -8.80
C GLN A 405 12.12 -21.11 -7.55
N ALA A 406 11.86 -20.11 -6.70
CA ALA A 406 11.00 -20.27 -5.54
C ALA A 406 9.57 -20.68 -5.95
N ALA A 407 9.02 -20.04 -6.98
CA ALA A 407 7.68 -20.35 -7.48
C ALA A 407 7.57 -21.77 -8.06
N ILE A 408 8.54 -22.21 -8.87
CA ILE A 408 8.59 -23.58 -9.43
C ILE A 408 8.59 -24.61 -8.30
N GLN A 409 9.35 -24.36 -7.24
CA GLN A 409 9.43 -25.27 -6.12
C GLN A 409 8.12 -25.33 -5.32
N ASP A 410 7.49 -24.19 -5.06
CA ASP A 410 6.19 -24.14 -4.38
C ASP A 410 5.13 -24.93 -5.16
N GLU A 411 5.15 -24.82 -6.50
CA GLU A 411 4.31 -25.61 -7.38
C GLU A 411 4.61 -27.11 -7.25
N GLN A 412 5.87 -27.53 -7.32
CA GLN A 412 6.26 -28.93 -7.16
C GLN A 412 5.84 -29.51 -5.80
N MET A 413 6.04 -28.76 -4.72
CA MET A 413 5.64 -29.17 -3.37
C MET A 413 4.11 -29.30 -3.26
N SER A 414 3.37 -28.37 -3.87
CA SER A 414 1.91 -28.41 -3.93
C SER A 414 1.40 -29.64 -4.69
N GLN A 415 1.97 -29.92 -5.88
CA GLN A 415 1.64 -31.08 -6.68
C GLN A 415 1.95 -32.39 -5.94
N LEU A 416 3.10 -32.48 -5.27
CA LEU A 416 3.46 -33.64 -4.46
C LEU A 416 2.47 -33.86 -3.30
N LYS A 417 2.09 -32.80 -2.57
CA LYS A 417 1.07 -32.91 -1.51
C LYS A 417 -0.28 -33.40 -2.05
N SER A 418 -0.70 -32.92 -3.22
CA SER A 418 -1.92 -33.39 -3.87
C SER A 418 -1.82 -34.87 -4.24
N ALA A 419 -0.69 -35.30 -4.81
CA ALA A 419 -0.45 -36.70 -5.14
C ALA A 419 -0.44 -37.59 -3.88
N GLU A 420 0.13 -37.11 -2.76
CA GLU A 420 0.12 -37.83 -1.48
C GLU A 420 -1.30 -38.10 -0.99
N GLN A 421 -2.19 -37.09 -1.06
CA GLN A 421 -3.60 -37.24 -0.69
C GLN A 421 -4.34 -38.25 -1.57
N GLU A 422 -4.08 -38.23 -2.88
CA GLU A 422 -4.66 -39.21 -3.80
C GLU A 422 -4.16 -40.62 -3.54
N ILE A 423 -2.87 -40.81 -3.28
CA ILE A 423 -2.28 -42.10 -2.92
C ILE A 423 -2.91 -42.64 -1.64
N GLN A 424 -3.04 -41.82 -0.59
CA GLN A 424 -3.69 -42.20 0.66
C GLN A 424 -5.16 -42.58 0.46
N LYS A 425 -5.88 -41.86 -0.41
CA LYS A 425 -7.26 -42.19 -0.78
C LYS A 425 -7.34 -43.55 -1.49
N LEU A 426 -6.49 -43.78 -2.48
CA LEU A 426 -6.41 -45.06 -3.20
C LEU A 426 -6.05 -46.22 -2.28
N GLU A 427 -5.15 -46.00 -1.32
CA GLU A 427 -4.81 -46.98 -0.29
C GLU A 427 -6.01 -47.33 0.59
N SER A 428 -6.76 -46.31 1.04
CA SER A 428 -7.99 -46.50 1.81
C SER A 428 -9.06 -47.28 1.02
N GLU A 429 -9.28 -46.90 -0.24
CA GLU A 429 -10.23 -47.58 -1.15
C GLU A 429 -9.82 -49.03 -1.42
N LEU A 430 -8.53 -49.29 -1.66
CA LEU A 430 -7.98 -50.63 -1.86
C LEU A 430 -8.12 -51.50 -0.60
N ASN A 431 -7.91 -50.92 0.58
CA ASN A 431 -8.06 -51.60 1.86
C ASN A 431 -9.53 -51.87 2.23
N ALA A 432 -10.46 -51.06 1.73
CA ALA A 432 -11.90 -51.27 1.85
C ALA A 432 -12.43 -52.29 0.81
N PHE A 433 -11.70 -52.52 -0.27
CA PHE A 433 -12.07 -53.43 -1.34
C PHE A 433 -12.16 -54.88 -0.82
N GLY A 434 -13.34 -55.50 -0.91
CA GLY A 434 -13.61 -56.85 -0.44
C GLY A 434 -13.95 -56.98 1.05
N LYS A 435 -13.86 -55.91 1.86
CA LYS A 435 -14.31 -55.93 3.26
C LYS A 435 -15.82 -55.73 3.38
N ARG A 436 -16.46 -56.53 4.25
CA ARG A 436 -17.91 -56.58 4.47
C ARG A 436 -18.49 -55.21 4.89
N LYS A 437 -19.58 -54.80 4.23
CA LYS A 437 -20.75 -54.21 4.90
C LYS A 437 -21.95 -55.12 4.64
N LEU A 438 -22.07 -56.18 5.43
CA LEU A 438 -23.26 -57.03 5.48
C LEU A 438 -23.77 -57.00 6.92
N LEU A 439 -24.92 -56.34 7.12
CA LEU A 439 -25.74 -56.40 8.34
C LEU A 439 -25.01 -56.08 9.67
N GLY A 440 -24.33 -54.93 9.76
CA GLY A 440 -24.07 -54.26 11.04
C GLY A 440 -23.16 -54.98 12.05
N ILE A 441 -22.51 -56.09 11.72
CA ILE A 441 -21.58 -56.78 12.62
C ILE A 441 -20.29 -57.07 11.86
N SER A 442 -19.19 -56.49 12.35
CA SER A 442 -17.85 -56.74 11.84
C SER A 442 -17.35 -58.09 12.35
N LEU A 443 -16.86 -58.93 11.45
CA LEU A 443 -15.93 -60.02 11.76
C LEU A 443 -14.62 -59.67 11.06
#